data_AF-A0AA44XQF8-F1
#
_entry.id   AF-A0AA44XQF8-F1
#
_cell.length_a   1.000
_cell.length_b   1.000
_cell.length_c   1.000
_cell.angle_alpha   90.00
_cell.angle_beta   90.00
_cell.angle_gamma   90.00
#
_symmetry.space_group_name_H-M   'P 1'
#
loop_
_entity.id
_entity.type
_entity.pdbx_description
1 polymer ?
#
loop_
_entity_poly.entity_id
_entity_poly.type
_entity_poly.pdbx_seq_one_letter_code
_entity_poly.pdbx_strand_id
1 'polypeptide(L)'
;YIEVPKDANGNTVVAVEYSTLENGDISIKTYKRKFDVEKAAIVADHDNPFDIPEGRWIDIRLHEEPPELLSETPLEFQPTNLSQAVAAAMIGVEPPEISDTDATS
;
A
#
# COMPACT_ATOMS: atom_id res chain seq x y z
N TYR A 1 3.35 -8.48 -0.80
CA TYR A 1 4.03 -9.35 -1.78
C TYR A 1 3.52 -10.78 -1.64
N ILE A 2 3.58 -11.56 -2.73
CA ILE A 2 3.21 -12.98 -2.74
C ILE A 2 4.44 -13.85 -3.01
N GLU A 3 4.60 -14.94 -2.28
CA GLU A 3 5.60 -15.96 -2.56
C GLU A 3 4.91 -17.29 -2.89
N VAL A 4 5.34 -17.90 -4.00
CA VAL A 4 4.76 -19.13 -4.54
C VAL A 4 5.65 -20.33 -4.28
N PRO A 5 5.06 -21.51 -3.98
CA PRO A 5 5.83 -22.68 -3.62
C PRO A 5 6.71 -23.15 -4.78
N LYS A 6 8.00 -23.34 -4.49
CA LYS A 6 9.02 -23.81 -5.44
C LYS A 6 9.40 -25.26 -5.15
N ASP A 7 9.70 -26.03 -6.20
CA ASP A 7 10.29 -27.36 -6.06
C ASP A 7 11.79 -27.29 -5.68
N ALA A 8 12.41 -28.46 -5.50
CA ALA A 8 13.84 -28.58 -5.20
C ALA A 8 14.75 -27.96 -6.29
N ASN A 9 14.23 -27.73 -7.49
CA ASN A 9 14.92 -27.14 -8.63
C ASN A 9 14.65 -25.63 -8.76
N GLY A 10 13.87 -25.03 -7.85
CA GLY A 10 13.52 -23.62 -7.86
C GLY A 10 12.36 -23.24 -8.78
N ASN A 11 11.73 -24.23 -9.45
CA ASN A 11 10.60 -24.03 -10.34
C ASN A 11 9.30 -23.88 -9.54
N THR A 12 8.46 -22.92 -9.91
CA THR A 12 7.12 -22.78 -9.33
C THR A 12 6.26 -23.99 -9.70
N VAL A 13 5.66 -24.69 -8.73
CA VAL A 13 4.87 -25.90 -9.06
C VAL A 13 3.43 -25.59 -9.48
N VAL A 14 2.96 -24.40 -9.14
CA VAL A 14 1.60 -23.93 -9.34
C VAL A 14 1.64 -22.51 -9.88
N ALA A 15 0.70 -22.17 -10.76
CA ALA A 15 0.49 -20.80 -11.17
C ALA A 15 -0.47 -20.14 -10.18
N VAL A 16 -0.08 -19.01 -9.60
CA VAL A 16 -0.90 -18.28 -8.64
C VAL A 16 -1.15 -16.89 -9.15
N GLU A 17 -2.42 -16.52 -9.24
CA GLU A 17 -2.87 -15.18 -9.56
C GLU A 17 -3.52 -14.57 -8.33
N TYR A 18 -3.19 -13.32 -8.05
CA TYR A 18 -3.77 -12.57 -6.95
C TYR A 18 -4.23 -11.19 -7.40
N SER A 19 -5.33 -10.73 -6.84
CA SER A 19 -5.86 -9.39 -7.05
C SER A 19 -6.51 -8.85 -5.78
N THR A 20 -6.38 -7.55 -5.57
CA THR A 20 -7.16 -6.81 -4.56
C THR A 20 -8.46 -6.37 -5.20
N LEU A 21 -9.58 -6.69 -4.57
CA LEU A 21 -10.92 -6.34 -5.00
C LEU A 21 -11.30 -4.94 -4.49
N GLU A 22 -12.33 -4.33 -5.08
CA GLU A 22 -12.76 -2.95 -4.74
C GLU A 22 -13.24 -2.80 -3.29
N ASN A 23 -13.70 -3.89 -2.68
CA ASN A 23 -14.09 -3.93 -1.27
C ASN A 23 -12.90 -4.09 -0.31
N GLY A 24 -11.67 -4.19 -0.82
CA GLY A 24 -10.47 -4.43 -0.04
C GLY A 24 -10.14 -5.91 0.19
N ASP A 25 -10.97 -6.85 -0.29
CA ASP A 25 -10.69 -8.28 -0.18
C ASP A 25 -9.56 -8.70 -1.12
N ILE A 26 -8.85 -9.77 -0.76
CA ILE A 26 -7.80 -10.36 -1.60
C ILE A 26 -8.32 -11.66 -2.21
N SER A 27 -8.39 -11.70 -3.53
CA SER A 27 -8.71 -12.91 -4.29
C SER A 27 -7.42 -13.62 -4.68
N ILE A 28 -7.29 -14.90 -4.31
CA ILE A 28 -6.18 -15.79 -4.71
C ILE A 28 -6.75 -16.95 -5.52
N LYS A 29 -6.16 -17.21 -6.69
CA LYS A 29 -6.54 -18.33 -7.55
C LYS A 29 -5.32 -19.13 -7.97
N THR A 30 -5.46 -20.45 -7.97
CA THR A 30 -4.38 -21.39 -8.25
C THR A 30 -4.74 -22.30 -9.42
N TYR A 31 -3.78 -22.45 -10.34
CA TYR A 31 -3.98 -23.12 -11.62
C TYR A 31 -2.81 -24.01 -11.98
N LYS A 32 -3.04 -24.96 -12.89
CA LYS A 32 -1.94 -25.66 -13.55
C LYS A 32 -1.14 -24.65 -14.38
N ARG A 33 0.14 -24.97 -14.56
CA ARG A 33 1.04 -24.21 -15.43
C ARG A 33 0.89 -24.72 -16.85
N LYS A 34 0.73 -23.82 -17.81
CA LYS A 34 0.70 -24.12 -19.24
C LYS A 34 1.75 -23.31 -19.98
N PHE A 35 2.40 -23.90 -20.97
CA PHE A 35 3.28 -23.16 -21.86
C PHE A 35 2.45 -22.47 -22.93
N ASP A 36 2.51 -21.15 -22.97
CA ASP A 36 1.93 -20.31 -23.99
C ASP A 36 2.96 -20.13 -25.10
N VAL A 37 2.65 -20.68 -26.28
CA VAL A 37 3.56 -20.69 -27.43
C VAL A 37 3.70 -19.29 -28.03
N GLU A 38 2.65 -18.47 -27.97
CA GLU A 38 2.67 -17.11 -28.52
C GLU A 38 3.50 -16.17 -27.65
N LYS A 39 3.41 -16.33 -26.33
CA LYS A 39 4.21 -15.56 -25.36
C LYS A 39 5.58 -16.17 -25.07
N ALA A 40 5.84 -17.38 -25.59
CA ALA A 40 7.00 -18.20 -25.26
C ALA A 40 7.28 -18.27 -23.74
N ALA A 41 6.22 -18.34 -22.94
CA ALA A 41 6.27 -18.20 -21.49
C ALA A 41 5.33 -19.18 -20.79
N ILE A 42 5.58 -19.44 -19.51
CA ILE A 42 4.69 -20.27 -18.70
C ILE A 42 3.62 -19.38 -18.05
N VAL A 43 2.36 -19.68 -18.33
CA VAL A 43 1.17 -18.96 -17.86
C VAL A 43 0.27 -19.85 -17.01
N ALA A 44 -0.70 -19.25 -16.33
CA ALA A 44 -1.78 -19.97 -15.66
C ALA A 44 -2.75 -20.58 -16.67
N ASP A 45 -3.12 -21.83 -16.45
CA ASP A 45 -4.16 -22.52 -17.22
C ASP A 45 -5.52 -22.30 -16.54
N HIS A 46 -6.24 -21.25 -16.97
CA HIS A 46 -7.51 -20.86 -16.36
C HIS A 46 -8.62 -21.90 -16.48
N ASP A 47 -8.50 -22.85 -17.41
CA ASP A 47 -9.42 -23.97 -17.59
C ASP A 47 -9.10 -25.16 -16.67
N ASN A 48 -7.92 -25.16 -16.04
CA ASN A 48 -7.43 -26.26 -15.20
C ASN A 48 -7.09 -25.74 -13.79
N PRO A 49 -8.10 -25.56 -12.92
CA PRO A 49 -7.86 -25.24 -11.52
C PRO A 49 -6.99 -26.32 -10.87
N PHE A 50 -6.09 -25.90 -9.99
CA PHE A 50 -5.13 -26.80 -9.34
C PHE A 50 -4.96 -26.43 -7.88
N ASP A 51 -5.16 -27.41 -7.01
CA ASP A 51 -4.96 -27.25 -5.58
C ASP A 51 -3.48 -27.19 -5.21
N ILE A 52 -3.19 -26.52 -4.10
CA ILE A 52 -1.84 -26.45 -3.54
C ILE A 52 -1.45 -27.86 -3.07
N PRO A 53 -0.33 -28.43 -3.55
CA PRO A 53 0.09 -29.76 -3.13
C PRO A 53 0.34 -29.84 -1.62
N GLU A 54 0.13 -31.04 -1.05
CA GLU A 54 0.32 -31.28 0.38
C GLU A 54 1.75 -30.90 0.84
N GLY A 55 1.84 -30.29 2.03
CA GLY A 55 3.12 -29.83 2.58
C GLY A 55 3.65 -28.54 1.95
N ARG A 56 2.85 -27.83 1.13
CA ARG A 56 3.22 -26.55 0.53
C ARG A 56 2.23 -25.45 0.91
N TRP A 57 2.70 -24.22 0.91
CA TRP A 57 1.91 -23.05 1.25
C TRP A 57 2.23 -21.86 0.33
N ILE A 58 1.37 -20.85 0.37
CA ILE A 58 1.55 -19.55 -0.29
C ILE A 58 1.69 -18.53 0.82
N ASP A 59 2.80 -17.79 0.84
CA ASP A 59 2.99 -16.70 1.78
C ASP A 59 2.42 -15.40 1.19
N ILE A 60 1.51 -14.77 1.95
CA ILE A 60 0.94 -13.48 1.60
C ILE A 60 1.37 -12.49 2.67
N ARG A 61 2.08 -11.43 2.27
CA ARG A 61 2.46 -10.35 3.19
C ARG A 61 1.81 -9.06 2.74
N LEU A 62 0.93 -8.54 3.57
CA LEU A 62 0.30 -7.24 3.40
C LEU A 62 1.24 -6.17 3.96
N HIS A 63 1.36 -5.06 3.25
CA HIS A 63 2.00 -3.87 3.79
C HIS A 63 0.87 -2.92 4.18
N GLU A 64 0.77 -2.62 5.47
CA GLU A 64 -0.10 -1.56 5.95
C GLU A 64 0.63 -0.24 5.70
N GLU A 65 0.04 0.63 4.86
CA GLU A 65 0.54 2.00 4.78
C GLU A 65 0.32 2.65 6.15
N PRO A 66 1.32 3.36 6.70
CA PRO A 66 1.10 4.11 7.93
C PRO A 66 -0.14 4.98 7.73
N PRO A 67 -1.04 5.08 8.72
CA PRO A 67 -2.12 6.04 8.62
C PRO A 67 -1.48 7.39 8.28
N GLU A 68 -1.98 8.03 7.22
CA GLU A 68 -1.65 9.43 6.92
C GLU A 68 -1.78 10.16 8.25
N LEU A 69 -0.66 10.60 8.81
CA LEU A 69 -0.67 11.40 10.02
C LEU A 69 -1.33 12.71 9.62
N LEU A 70 -2.66 12.76 9.69
CA LEU A 70 -3.41 13.99 9.80
C LEU A 70 -2.88 14.62 11.07
N SER A 71 -1.90 15.52 10.91
CA SER A 71 -1.20 16.10 12.03
C SER A 71 -2.26 16.71 12.95
N GLU A 72 -2.40 16.19 14.17
CA GLU A 72 -3.29 16.79 15.16
C GLU A 72 -2.82 18.18 15.60
N THR A 73 -1.61 18.59 15.19
CA THR A 73 -1.19 19.97 15.29
C THR A 73 -2.12 20.85 14.47
N PRO A 74 -2.78 21.84 15.08
CA PRO A 74 -3.57 22.83 14.35
C PRO A 74 -2.73 23.39 13.21
N LEU A 75 -3.36 23.69 12.07
CA LEU A 75 -2.67 24.12 10.84
C LEU A 75 -1.61 25.20 11.13
N GLU A 76 -1.89 26.13 12.04
CA GLU A 76 -0.97 27.19 12.50
C GLU A 76 0.39 26.72 13.07
N PHE A 77 0.45 25.52 13.65
CA PHE A 77 1.67 24.93 14.23
C PHE A 77 2.40 23.99 13.26
N GLN A 78 1.90 23.81 12.04
CA GLN A 78 2.64 23.08 11.01
C GLN A 78 3.92 23.85 10.63
N PRO A 79 5.02 23.14 10.32
CA PRO A 79 6.35 23.74 10.14
C PRO A 79 6.41 24.82 9.05
N THR A 80 5.51 24.74 8.06
CA THR A 80 5.33 25.74 6.99
C THR A 80 4.91 27.10 7.55
N ASN A 81 4.02 27.13 8.54
CA ASN A 81 3.49 28.36 9.14
C ASN A 81 4.45 28.98 10.16
N LEU A 82 5.16 28.15 10.95
CA LEU A 82 6.27 28.61 11.81
C LEU A 82 7.38 29.29 11.00
N SER A 83 7.75 28.70 9.86
CA SER A 83 8.78 29.27 8.98
C SER A 83 8.35 30.63 8.43
N GLN A 84 7.07 30.79 8.07
CA GLN A 84 6.51 32.08 7.66
C GLN A 84 6.46 33.10 8.81
N ALA A 85 6.07 32.69 10.02
CA ALA A 85 6.04 33.56 11.19
C ALA A 85 7.43 34.08 11.57
N VAL A 86 8.45 33.20 11.55
CA VAL A 86 9.84 33.59 11.79
C VAL A 86 10.36 34.51 10.68
N ALA A 87 10.03 34.24 9.42
CA ALA A 87 10.41 35.11 8.31
C ALA A 87 9.75 36.50 8.42
N ALA A 88 8.48 36.59 8.79
CA ALA A 88 7.78 37.85 9.01
C ALA A 88 8.42 38.68 10.14
N ALA A 89 8.78 38.02 11.26
CA ALA A 89 9.48 38.67 12.37
C ALA A 89 10.87 39.20 11.99
N MET A 90 11.62 38.47 11.14
CA MET A 90 12.93 38.90 10.64
C MET A 90 12.85 40.04 9.61
N ILE A 91 11.72 40.16 8.90
CA ILE A 91 11.44 41.23 7.92
C ILE A 91 10.86 42.48 8.62
N GLY A 92 10.57 42.42 9.92
CA GLY A 92 9.99 43.54 10.68
C GLY A 92 8.54 43.83 10.32
N VAL A 93 7.83 42.84 9.75
CA VAL A 93 6.38 42.93 9.56
C VAL A 93 5.76 42.71 10.93
N GLU A 94 5.15 43.77 11.50
CA GLU A 94 4.35 43.64 12.72
C GLU A 94 3.30 42.56 12.50
N PRO A 95 3.17 41.58 13.44
CA PRO A 95 2.12 40.60 13.35
C PRO A 95 0.77 41.32 13.30
N PRO A 96 -0.20 40.84 12.51
CA PRO A 96 -1.55 41.38 12.58
C PRO A 96 -2.06 41.26 14.02
N GLU A 97 -2.61 42.34 14.57
CA GLU A 97 -3.21 42.29 15.91
C GLU A 97 -4.30 41.21 15.92
N ILE A 98 -4.08 40.17 16.73
CA ILE A 98 -5.15 39.24 17.08
C ILE A 98 -6.18 40.04 17.87
N SER A 99 -7.30 40.35 17.24
CA SER A 99 -8.45 40.88 17.98
C SER A 99 -8.98 39.71 18.81
N ASP A 100 -8.73 39.73 20.12
CA ASP A 100 -9.38 38.87 21.10
C ASP A 100 -10.88 39.20 21.13
N THR A 101 -11.62 38.74 20.13
CA THR A 101 -13.08 38.68 20.17
C THR A 101 -13.50 37.28 20.55
N ASP A 102 -13.82 37.17 21.84
CA ASP A 102 -15.00 36.50 22.38
C ASP A 102 -15.03 34.96 22.42
N ALA A 103 -14.91 34.43 23.64
CA ALA A 103 -15.89 33.49 24.20
C ALA A 103 -15.64 33.30 25.70
N THR A 104 -16.25 34.16 26.53
CA THR A 104 -16.66 33.76 27.89
C THR A 104 -18.18 33.90 27.95
N SER A 105 -18.89 32.79 27.78
CA SER A 105 -20.24 32.55 28.30
C SER A 105 -20.56 31.07 28.26
#